data_AF-A0A9D4KZE8-F1
#
_entry.id   AF-A0A9D4KZE8-F1
#
_cell.length_a   1.000
_cell.length_b   1.000
_cell.length_c   1.000
_cell.angle_alpha   90.00
_cell.angle_beta   90.00
_cell.angle_gamma   90.00
#
_symmetry.space_group_name_H-M   'P 1'
#
loop_
_entity.id
_entity.type
_entity.pdbx_description
1 polymer ?
#
loop_
_entity_poly.entity_id
_entity_poly.type
_entity_poly.pdbx_seq_one_letter_code
_entity_poly.pdbx_strand_id
1 'polypeptide(L)' 'MFRIPLKLQNIETNAVIDTAADVTVISDRMFHRLPKPPRVIKKLRLNAAGRDMSMSGFVFGFWDKDWGV' A
#
# COMPACT_ATOMS: atom_id res chain seq x y z
N MET A 1 19.90 -1.56 0.38
CA MET A 1 18.46 -1.76 0.07
C MET A 1 18.21 -1.19 -1.32
N PHE A 2 17.86 -2.05 -2.28
CA PHE A 2 17.65 -1.63 -3.67
C PHE A 2 16.34 -0.84 -3.78
N ARG A 3 16.36 0.32 -4.45
CA ARG A 3 15.21 1.20 -4.63
C ARG A 3 14.93 1.37 -6.11
N ILE A 4 13.66 1.24 -6.49
CA ILE A 4 13.21 1.46 -7.87
C ILE A 4 12.32 2.70 -7.95
N PRO A 5 12.51 3.56 -8.96
CA PRO A 5 11.57 4.63 -9.24
C PRO A 5 10.24 4.02 -9.69
N LEU A 6 9.14 4.56 -9.19
CA LEU A 6 7.80 4.20 -9.63
C LEU A 6 6.89 5.43 -9.63
N LYS A 7 5.80 5.30 -10.36
CA LYS A 7 4.73 6.28 -10.37
C LYS A 7 3.46 5.66 -9.80
N LEU A 8 2.97 6.21 -8.70
CA LEU A 8 1.71 5.81 -8.08
C LEU A 8 0.67 6.90 -8.37
N GLN A 9 -0.28 6.62 -9.26
CA GLN A 9 -1.16 7.62 -9.86
C GLN A 9 -0.33 8.75 -10.50
N ASN A 10 -0.41 9.98 -9.96
CA ASN A 10 0.35 11.14 -10.44
C ASN A 10 1.53 11.51 -9.53
N ILE A 11 1.92 10.62 -8.62
CA ILE A 11 3.01 10.87 -7.66
C ILE A 11 4.19 9.98 -8.01
N GLU A 12 5.33 10.61 -8.25
CA GLU A 12 6.61 9.93 -8.37
C GLU A 12 7.16 9.60 -6.99
N THR A 13 7.62 8.36 -6.80
CA THR A 13 8.21 7.91 -5.55
C THR A 13 9.22 6.79 -5.81
N ASN A 14 9.97 6.42 -4.78
CA ASN A 14 10.80 5.23 -4.80
C ASN A 14 10.14 4.12 -3.96
N ALA A 15 10.16 2.89 -4.45
CA ALA A 15 9.81 1.70 -3.66
C ALA A 15 11.03 0.83 -3.42
N VAL A 16 10.91 -0.02 -2.42
CA VAL A 16 11.83 -1.11 -2.14
C VAL A 16 11.26 -2.37 -2.76
N ILE A 17 12.12 -3.16 -3.40
CA ILE A 17 11.77 -4.53 -3.79
C ILE A 17 12.00 -5.43 -2.58
N ASP A 18 10.93 -6.00 -2.05
CA ASP A 18 10.96 -7.01 -0.99
C ASP A 18 10.45 -8.34 -1.54
N THR A 19 11.37 -9.27 -1.80
CA THR A 19 11.04 -10.58 -2.37
C THR A 19 10.40 -11.52 -1.36
N ALA A 20 10.43 -11.19 -0.06
CA ALA A 20 9.77 -11.98 0.98
C ALA A 20 8.30 -11.56 1.18
N ALA A 21 7.85 -10.48 0.54
CA ALA A 21 6.49 -10.01 0.64
C ALA A 21 5.61 -10.61 -0.46
N ASP A 22 4.56 -11.34 -0.08
CA ASP A 22 3.55 -11.86 -1.01
C ASP A 22 2.65 -10.76 -1.61
N VAL A 23 2.66 -9.57 -1.01
CA VAL A 23 1.79 -8.44 -1.37
C VAL A 23 2.56 -7.13 -1.44
N THR A 24 2.05 -6.20 -2.25
CA THR A 24 2.56 -4.82 -2.26
C THR A 24 1.99 -4.04 -1.10
N VAL A 25 2.86 -3.39 -0.31
CA VAL A 25 2.46 -2.53 0.80
C VAL A 25 2.73 -1.07 0.43
N ILE A 26 1.75 -0.21 0.70
CA ILE A 26 1.93 1.24 0.65
C ILE A 26 1.94 1.80 2.07
N SER A 27 2.87 2.70 2.36
CA SER A 27 2.88 3.38 3.67
C SER A 27 1.67 4.29 3.82
N ASP A 28 1.19 4.48 5.06
CA ASP A 28 0.11 5.43 5.37
C ASP A 28 0.41 6.83 4.83
N ARG A 29 1.65 7.31 5.00
CA ARG A 29 2.06 8.63 4.49
C ARG A 29 1.87 8.74 2.97
N MET A 30 2.15 7.67 2.23
CA MET A 30 1.93 7.66 0.78
C MET A 30 0.43 7.59 0.44
N PHE A 31 -0.32 6.72 1.14
CA PHE A 31 -1.75 6.58 0.95
C PHE A 31 -2.50 7.91 1.13
N HIS A 32 -2.22 8.66 2.19
CA HIS A 32 -2.83 9.97 2.46
C HIS A 32 -2.42 11.06 1.48
N ARG A 33 -1.36 10.86 0.68
CA ARG A 33 -0.96 11.79 -0.38
C ARG A 33 -1.65 11.50 -1.70
N LEU A 34 -2.30 10.34 -1.87
CA LEU A 34 -2.95 10.00 -3.13
C LEU A 34 -4.05 11.00 -3.47
N PRO A 35 -4.09 11.54 -4.69
CA PRO A 35 -5.14 12.49 -5.09
C PRO A 35 -6.53 11.85 -5.10
N LYS A 36 -6.60 10.55 -5.41
CA LYS A 36 -7.82 9.74 -5.27
C LYS A 36 -7.47 8.46 -4.50
N PRO A 37 -7.54 8.46 -3.16
CA PRO A 37 -7.26 7.27 -2.39
C PRO A 37 -8.33 6.20 -2.70
N PRO A 38 -7.94 4.94 -2.95
CA PRO A 38 -8.89 3.87 -3.23
C PRO A 38 -9.75 3.58 -2.00
N ARG A 39 -10.96 3.04 -2.25
CA ARG A 39 -11.86 2.64 -1.16
C ARG A 39 -11.22 1.52 -0.34
N VAL A 40 -11.20 1.70 0.97
CA VAL A 40 -10.80 0.67 1.92
C VAL A 40 -11.87 -0.43 1.94
N ILE A 41 -11.47 -1.65 1.60
CA ILE A 41 -12.35 -2.83 1.62
C ILE A 41 -12.40 -3.43 3.02
N LYS A 42 -11.25 -3.52 3.69
CA LYS A 42 -11.13 -4.16 5.00
C LYS A 42 -9.99 -3.55 5.81
N LYS A 43 -10.20 -3.37 7.11
CA LYS A 43 -9.14 -3.08 8.09
C LYS A 43 -8.45 -4.38 8.50
N LEU A 44 -7.14 -4.39 8.54
CA LEU A 44 -6.32 -5.53 8.91
C LEU A 44 -5.42 -5.18 10.10
N ARG A 45 -5.10 -6.19 10.91
CA ARG A 45 -3.98 -6.15 11.85
C ARG A 45 -2.90 -7.08 11.29
N LEU A 46 -1.77 -6.52 10.92
CA LEU A 46 -0.60 -7.26 10.42
C LEU A 46 0.29 -7.59 11.62
N ASN A 47 0.70 -8.84 11.71
CA ASN A 47 1.69 -9.29 12.70
C ASN A 47 3.08 -9.05 12.11
N ALA A 48 3.93 -8.29 12.80
CA ALA A 48 5.31 -8.05 12.39
C ALA A 48 6.28 -8.92 13.20
N ALA A 49 7.53 -9.01 12.75
CA ALA A 49 8.58 -9.74 13.46
C ALA A 49 9.00 -8.98 14.74
N GLY A 50 8.66 -9.53 15.90
CA GLY A 50 8.96 -8.97 17.23
C GLY A 50 7.81 -9.23 18.22
N ARG A 51 8.09 -9.38 19.52
CA ARG A 51 7.01 -9.51 20.53
C ARG A 51 6.15 -8.23 20.52
N ASP A 52 4.83 -8.40 20.41
CA ASP A 52 3.82 -7.34 20.43
C ASP A 52 3.87 -6.30 19.31
N MET A 53 4.63 -6.55 18.23
CA MET A 53 4.62 -5.66 17.07
C MET A 53 3.43 -5.97 16.15
N SER A 54 2.37 -5.16 16.27
CA SER A 54 1.24 -5.19 15.34
C SER A 54 1.12 -3.89 14.58
N MET A 55 0.93 -3.97 13.27
CA MET A 55 0.61 -2.81 12.43
C MET A 55 -0.87 -2.83 12.06
N SER A 56 -1.49 -1.66 12.01
CA SER A 56 -2.80 -1.50 11.36
C SER A 56 -2.56 -1.27 9.87
N GLY A 57 -3.32 -1.96 9.03
CA GLY A 57 -3.27 -1.81 7.59
C GLY A 57 -4.67 -1.87 6.98
N PHE A 58 -4.74 -1.61 5.68
CA PHE A 58 -5.99 -1.63 4.93
C PHE A 58 -5.78 -2.42 3.64
N VAL A 59 -6.73 -3.30 3.31
CA VAL A 59 -6.83 -3.84 1.94
C VAL A 59 -7.61 -2.84 1.12
N PHE A 60 -7.02 -2.41 0.03
CA PHE A 60 -7.70 -1.69 -1.04
C PHE A 60 -7.69 -2.57 -2.29
N GLY A 61 -8.81 -2.59 -3.03
CA GLY A 61 -8.96 -3.42 -4.21
C GLY A 61 -8.23 -2.86 -5.43
N PHE A 62 -8.20 -3.65 -6.49
CA PHE A 62 -7.68 -3.24 -7.79
C PHE A 62 -8.50 -2.07 -8.35
N TRP A 63 -7.83 -1.17 -9.06
CA TRP A 63 -8.52 -0.16 -9.88
C TRP A 63 -9.13 -0.89 -11.08
N ASP A 64 -10.39 -1.30 -10.94
CA ASP A 64 -11.18 -1.74 -12.07
C ASP A 64 -11.71 -0.51 -12.83
N LYS A 65 -11.72 -0.57 -14.15
CA LYS A 65 -12.15 0.57 -15.01
C LYS A 65 -13.63 0.92 -14.84
N ASP A 66 -14.39 0.09 -14.13
CA ASP A 66 -15.84 0.13 -14.01
C ASP A 66 -16.39 0.71 -12.69
N TRP A 67 -15.59 1.42 -11.88
CA TRP A 67 -16.12 2.18 -10.72
C TRP A 67 -16.78 3.52 -11.11
N GLY A 68 -17.50 3.51 -12.23
CA GLY A 68 -18.53 4.47 -12.58
C GLY A 68 -19.90 3.97 -12.14
N VAL A 69 -20.22 4.11 -10.85
CA VAL A 69 -21.59 4.19 -10.32
C VAL A 69 -21.59 5.19 -9.17
#